data_AF-A0A925E5K9-F1
#
_entry.id   AF-A0A925E5K9-F1
#
_cell.length_a   1.000
_cell.length_b   1.000
_cell.length_c   1.000
_cell.angle_alpha   90.00
_cell.angle_beta   90.00
_cell.angle_gamma   90.00
#
_symmetry.space_group_name_H-M   'P 1'
#
loop_
_entity.id
_entity.type
_entity.pdbx_description
1 polymer ?
#
loop_
_entity_poly.entity_id
_entity_poly.type
_entity_poly.pdbx_seq_one_letter_code
_entity_poly.pdbx_strand_id
1 'polypeptide(L)'
;MTEKTNDALRDLSYSTLAFYERFGVHPTLDGATNVFREEVNELIEAAHEGTNKEHIAEEAADVIVTVIGLCKAAGVDTEQLIEQMYAVIAKNDAKTHQTHVYSEGKIRRRNSQQ
;
A
#
# COMPACT_ATOMS: atom_id res chain seq x y z
N MET A 1 0.10 -17.76 16.16
CA MET A 1 -0.67 -17.62 14.91
C MET A 1 -1.72 -16.57 15.16
N THR A 2 -1.70 -15.46 14.43
CA THR A 2 -2.82 -14.52 14.37
C THR A 2 -4.00 -15.26 13.74
N GLU A 3 -5.15 -15.30 14.41
CA GLU A 3 -6.39 -15.75 13.78
C GLU A 3 -6.71 -14.80 12.62
N LYS A 4 -7.01 -15.36 11.43
CA LYS A 4 -7.33 -14.55 10.26
C LYS A 4 -8.65 -13.82 10.48
N THR A 5 -8.64 -12.50 10.44
CA THR A 5 -9.84 -11.66 10.64
C THR A 5 -10.68 -11.52 9.37
N ASN A 6 -10.25 -12.12 8.26
CA ASN A 6 -10.73 -11.88 6.88
C ASN A 6 -10.50 -10.45 6.39
N ASP A 7 -9.78 -9.63 7.15
CA ASP A 7 -9.22 -8.36 6.71
C ASP A 7 -7.72 -8.57 6.48
N ALA A 8 -7.36 -8.80 5.22
CA ALA A 8 -5.99 -9.14 4.85
C ALA A 8 -4.98 -8.05 5.25
N LEU A 9 -5.38 -6.77 5.20
CA LEU A 9 -4.49 -5.67 5.58
C LEU A 9 -4.27 -5.64 7.09
N ARG A 10 -5.33 -5.82 7.87
CA ARG A 10 -5.21 -5.88 9.33
C ARG A 10 -4.36 -7.07 9.75
N ASP A 11 -4.60 -8.24 9.16
CA ASP A 11 -3.84 -9.47 9.41
C ASP A 11 -2.35 -9.30 9.05
N LEU A 12 -2.07 -8.69 7.89
CA LEU A 12 -0.71 -8.40 7.43
C LEU A 12 -0.01 -7.39 8.35
N SER A 13 -0.72 -6.34 8.77
CA SER A 13 -0.19 -5.32 9.67
C SER A 13 0.18 -5.92 11.01
N TYR A 14 -0.68 -6.74 11.61
CA TYR A 14 -0.37 -7.42 12.87
C TYR A 14 0.79 -8.41 12.73
N SER A 15 0.85 -9.16 11.64
CA SER A 15 1.97 -10.06 11.36
C SER A 15 3.31 -9.30 11.28
N THR A 16 3.31 -8.16 10.59
CA THR A 16 4.48 -7.30 10.36
C THR A 16 4.94 -6.61 11.66
N LEU A 17 4.02 -6.04 12.43
CA LEU A 17 4.36 -5.40 13.70
C LEU A 17 4.87 -6.40 14.73
N ALA A 18 4.23 -7.57 14.82
CA ALA A 18 4.71 -8.67 15.67
C ALA A 18 6.09 -9.18 15.20
N PHE A 19 6.40 -9.12 13.90
CA PHE A 19 7.74 -9.42 13.40
C PHE A 19 8.77 -8.44 13.96
N TYR A 20 8.55 -7.13 13.88
CA TYR A 20 9.46 -6.16 14.47
C TYR A 20 9.67 -6.37 15.98
N GLU A 21 8.58 -6.64 16.71
CA GLU A 21 8.66 -6.93 18.15
C GLU A 21 9.50 -8.17 18.47
N ARG A 22 9.33 -9.27 17.71
CA ARG A 22 10.12 -10.51 17.88
C ARG A 22 11.62 -10.28 17.76
N PHE A 23 12.03 -9.31 16.93
CA PHE A 23 13.43 -8.97 16.70
C PHE A 23 13.91 -7.77 17.52
N GLY A 24 13.05 -7.15 18.35
CA GLY A 24 13.40 -5.95 19.11
C GLY A 24 13.76 -4.76 18.22
N VAL A 25 13.22 -4.71 17.00
CA VAL A 25 13.50 -3.67 16.01
C VAL A 25 12.44 -2.59 16.10
N HIS A 26 12.90 -1.33 16.08
CA HIS A 26 12.04 -0.18 15.89
C HIS A 26 12.43 0.47 14.56
N PRO A 27 11.59 0.38 13.51
CA PRO A 27 11.93 0.95 12.22
C PRO A 27 12.09 2.46 12.34
N THR A 28 13.21 2.98 11.81
CA THR A 28 13.44 4.42 11.67
C THR A 28 12.82 4.92 10.37
N LEU A 29 12.51 6.21 10.29
CA LEU A 29 11.93 6.79 9.07
C LEU A 29 12.86 6.58 7.87
N ASP A 30 14.16 6.83 8.03
CA ASP A 30 15.14 6.67 6.96
C ASP A 30 15.30 5.21 6.54
N GLY A 31 15.38 4.29 7.52
CA GLY A 31 15.49 2.86 7.25
C GLY A 31 14.27 2.31 6.52
N ALA A 32 13.07 2.61 7.02
CA ALA A 32 11.82 2.20 6.39
C ALA A 32 11.64 2.82 5.00
N THR A 33 12.09 4.07 4.80
CA THR A 33 12.06 4.74 3.48
C THR A 33 12.95 4.02 2.47
N ASN A 34 14.13 3.57 2.88
CA ASN A 34 15.05 2.85 1.99
C ASN A 34 14.47 1.49 1.58
N VAL A 35 13.96 0.74 2.55
CA VAL A 35 13.33 -0.57 2.30
C VAL A 35 12.07 -0.42 1.42
N PHE A 36 11.24 0.60 1.65
CA PHE A 36 10.10 0.89 0.77
C PHE A 36 10.53 1.16 -0.69
N ARG A 37 11.65 1.86 -0.91
CA ARG A 37 12.16 2.12 -2.26
C ARG A 37 12.67 0.86 -2.94
N GLU A 38 13.28 -0.05 -2.18
CA GLU A 38 13.78 -1.35 -2.66
C GLU A 38 12.63 -2.17 -3.24
N GLU A 39 11.61 -2.47 -2.44
CA GLU A 39 10.44 -3.26 -2.88
C GLU A 39 9.67 -2.59 -4.03
N VAL A 40 9.60 -1.26 -4.06
CA VAL A 40 8.98 -0.54 -5.19
C VAL A 40 9.75 -0.76 -6.48
N ASN A 41 11.09 -0.79 -6.42
CA ASN A 41 11.90 -1.08 -7.60
C ASN A 41 11.72 -2.54 -8.04
N GLU A 42 11.69 -3.49 -7.11
CA GLU A 42 11.47 -4.91 -7.39
C GLU A 42 10.10 -5.16 -8.04
N LEU A 43 9.04 -4.53 -7.51
CA LEU A 43 7.71 -4.55 -8.15
C LEU A 43 7.73 -3.96 -9.57
N ILE A 44 8.44 -2.85 -9.78
CA ILE A 44 8.56 -2.23 -11.10
C ILE A 44 9.29 -3.17 -12.07
N GLU A 45 10.38 -3.80 -11.63
CA GLU A 45 11.15 -4.77 -12.42
C GLU A 45 10.28 -5.99 -12.78
N ALA A 46 9.64 -6.62 -11.79
CA ALA A 46 8.74 -7.75 -12.01
C ALA A 46 7.58 -7.42 -12.97
N ALA A 47 6.99 -6.22 -12.85
CA ALA A 47 5.92 -5.77 -13.73
C ALA A 47 6.42 -5.55 -15.18
N HIS A 48 7.64 -5.04 -15.36
CA HIS A 48 8.25 -4.86 -16.68
C HIS A 48 8.65 -6.19 -17.34
N GLU A 49 9.10 -7.17 -16.56
CA GLU A 49 9.36 -8.52 -17.06
C GLU A 49 8.06 -9.23 -17.48
N GLY A 50 6.97 -9.05 -16.72
CA GLY A 50 5.59 -9.32 -17.13
C GLY A 50 5.21 -10.80 -17.37
N THR A 51 6.13 -11.75 -17.16
CA THR A 51 5.93 -13.16 -17.50
C THR A 51 5.41 -14.00 -16.33
N ASN A 52 5.67 -13.61 -15.09
CA ASN A 52 5.28 -14.34 -13.89
C ASN A 52 4.32 -13.50 -13.01
N LYS A 53 3.01 -13.81 -13.10
CA LYS A 53 1.98 -13.09 -12.34
C LYS A 53 2.03 -13.35 -10.84
N GLU A 54 2.51 -14.53 -10.42
CA GLU A 54 2.65 -14.86 -9.00
C GLU A 54 3.76 -14.01 -8.39
N HIS A 55 4.89 -13.89 -9.08
CA HIS A 55 5.99 -13.01 -8.68
C HIS A 55 5.54 -11.54 -8.58
N ILE A 56 4.81 -11.02 -9.56
CA ILE A 56 4.28 -9.64 -9.49
C ILE A 56 3.35 -9.46 -8.27
N ALA A 57 2.56 -10.48 -7.92
CA ALA A 57 1.66 -10.41 -6.77
C ALA A 57 2.41 -10.48 -5.43
N GLU A 58 3.52 -11.23 -5.38
CA GLU A 58 4.44 -11.31 -4.24
C GLU A 58 5.08 -9.94 -3.98
N GLU A 59 5.76 -9.37 -4.98
CA GLU A 59 6.38 -8.04 -4.88
C GLU A 59 5.38 -6.94 -4.50
N ALA A 60 4.14 -7.04 -5.02
CA ALA A 60 3.09 -6.10 -4.65
C ALA A 60 2.68 -6.22 -3.18
N ALA A 61 2.69 -7.43 -2.61
CA ALA A 61 2.42 -7.65 -1.20
C ALA A 61 3.58 -7.14 -0.33
N ASP A 62 4.82 -7.29 -0.77
CA ASP A 62 6.00 -6.81 -0.03
C ASP A 62 6.08 -5.27 -0.02
N VAL A 63 5.69 -4.61 -1.11
CA VAL A 63 5.45 -3.15 -1.09
C VAL A 63 4.41 -2.75 -0.02
N ILE A 64 3.34 -3.53 0.18
CA ILE A 64 2.34 -3.24 1.24
C ILE A 64 2.96 -3.44 2.63
N VAL A 65 3.78 -4.47 2.83
CA VAL A 65 4.53 -4.69 4.07
C VAL A 65 5.41 -3.48 4.40
N THR A 66 6.10 -2.93 3.41
CA THR A 66 6.99 -1.79 3.64
C THR A 66 6.26 -0.47 3.82
N VAL A 67 5.07 -0.30 3.22
CA VAL A 67 4.15 0.79 3.57
C VAL A 67 3.75 0.71 5.05
N ILE A 68 3.41 -0.48 5.57
CA ILE A 68 3.09 -0.67 6.99
C ILE A 68 4.28 -0.27 7.87
N GLY A 69 5.49 -0.74 7.52
CA GLY A 69 6.71 -0.39 8.24
C GLY A 69 7.01 1.11 8.24
N LEU A 70 6.83 1.77 7.10
CA LEU A 70 7.02 3.21 6.94
C LEU A 70 5.97 4.01 7.74
N CYS A 71 4.70 3.61 7.69
CA CYS A 71 3.63 4.18 8.51
C CYS A 71 3.96 4.07 10.00
N LYS A 72 4.38 2.89 10.46
CA LYS A 72 4.80 2.67 11.85
C LYS A 72 5.95 3.60 12.25
N ALA A 73 6.97 3.74 11.40
CA ALA A 73 8.11 4.64 11.64
C ALA A 73 7.69 6.12 11.68
N ALA A 74 6.66 6.49 10.92
CA ALA A 74 6.08 7.83 10.89
C ALA A 74 5.03 8.09 12.00
N GLY A 75 4.74 7.10 12.85
CA GLY A 75 3.75 7.21 13.93
C GLY A 75 2.29 7.07 13.48
N VAL A 76 2.04 6.52 12.29
CA VAL A 76 0.72 6.15 11.79
C VAL A 76 0.42 4.71 12.18
N ASP A 77 -0.70 4.48 12.86
CA ASP A 77 -1.13 3.13 13.25
C ASP A 77 -1.98 2.43 12.16
N THR A 78 -2.19 1.12 12.36
CA THR A 78 -2.94 0.25 11.44
C THR A 78 -4.36 0.74 11.21
N GLU A 79 -5.05 1.22 12.24
CA GLU A 79 -6.46 1.60 12.11
C GLU A 79 -6.59 2.95 11.38
N GLN A 80 -5.64 3.88 11.58
CA GLN A 80 -5.56 5.11 10.79
C GLN A 80 -5.33 4.83 9.30
N LEU A 81 -4.48 3.85 8.97
CA LEU A 81 -4.27 3.43 7.58
C LEU A 81 -5.54 2.82 6.98
N ILE A 82 -6.21 1.92 7.70
CA ILE A 82 -7.46 1.27 7.27
C ILE A 82 -8.58 2.31 7.05
N GLU A 83 -8.75 3.24 7.99
CA GLU A 83 -9.74 4.33 7.86
C GLU A 83 -9.50 5.14 6.58
N GLN A 84 -8.24 5.50 6.32
CA GLN A 84 -7.88 6.25 5.14
C GLN A 84 -8.10 5.45 3.84
N MET A 85 -7.91 4.13 3.86
CA MET A 85 -8.23 3.28 2.71
C MET A 85 -9.73 3.28 2.40
N TYR A 86 -10.59 3.18 3.42
CA TYR A 86 -12.04 3.33 3.21
C TYR A 86 -12.42 4.71 2.70
N ALA A 87 -11.77 5.78 3.17
CA ALA A 87 -11.96 7.12 2.64
C ALA A 87 -11.56 7.24 1.16
N VAL A 88 -10.49 6.55 0.74
CA VAL A 88 -10.07 6.49 -0.68
C VAL A 88 -11.05 5.68 -1.52
N ILE A 89 -11.54 4.53 -1.01
CA ILE A 89 -12.57 3.71 -1.67
C ILE A 89 -13.82 4.56 -1.93
N ALA A 90 -14.39 5.17 -0.89
CA ALA A 90 -15.59 6.00 -1.03
C ALA A 90 -15.39 7.15 -2.02
N LYS A 91 -14.21 7.81 -2.01
CA LYS A 91 -13.87 8.86 -2.97
C LYS A 91 -13.76 8.34 -4.40
N ASN A 92 -13.27 7.12 -4.60
CA ASN A 92 -13.13 6.51 -5.92
C ASN A 92 -14.48 6.03 -6.45
N ASP A 93 -15.32 5.41 -5.62
CA ASP A 93 -16.66 4.93 -5.98
C ASP A 93 -17.60 6.09 -6.38
N ALA A 94 -17.40 7.27 -5.80
CA ALA A 94 -18.13 8.47 -6.18
C ALA A 94 -17.71 9.05 -7.56
N LYS A 95 -16.62 8.57 -8.18
CA LYS A 95 -16.16 9.07 -9.49
C LYS A 95 -16.97 8.43 -10.59
N THR A 96 -17.48 9.27 -11.50
CA THR A 96 -18.27 8.83 -12.66
C THR A 96 -17.67 9.38 -13.95
N HIS A 97 -17.99 8.77 -15.10
CA HIS A 97 -17.57 9.29 -16.40
C HIS A 97 -18.10 10.70 -16.71
N GLN A 98 -19.19 11.11 -16.05
CA GLN A 98 -19.75 12.46 -16.15
C GLN A 98 -18.89 13.49 -15.40
N THR A 99 -18.25 13.10 -14.30
CA THR A 99 -17.46 13.99 -13.44
C THR A 99 -15.96 13.87 -13.68
N HIS A 100 -15.50 12.76 -14.26
CA HIS A 100 -14.09 12.42 -14.44
C HIS A 100 -13.79 11.89 -15.84
N VAL A 101 -12.52 12.03 -16.24
CA VAL A 101 -11.96 11.54 -17.52
C VAL A 101 -10.59 10.92 -17.28
N TYR A 102 -10.25 9.88 -18.04
CA TYR A 102 -8.91 9.30 -18.05
C TYR A 102 -8.02 10.12 -19.00
N SER A 103 -6.91 10.64 -18.48
CA SER A 103 -5.96 11.45 -19.23
C SER A 103 -4.58 11.33 -18.58
N GLU A 104 -3.54 11.16 -19.41
CA GLU A 104 -2.15 11.05 -18.96
C GLU A 104 -1.92 9.98 -17.87
N GLY A 105 -2.47 8.77 -18.07
CA GLY A 105 -2.26 7.69 -17.11
C GLY A 105 -3.09 7.79 -15.82
N LYS A 106 -3.96 8.82 -15.67
CA LYS A 106 -4.70 9.06 -14.44
C LYS A 106 -6.16 9.44 -14.68
N ILE A 107 -7.05 9.00 -13.79
CA ILE A 107 -8.44 9.49 -13.72
C ILE A 107 -8.44 10.85 -13.01
N ARG A 108 -8.89 11.89 -13.72
CA ARG A 108 -8.93 13.29 -13.24
C ARG A 108 -10.35 13.85 -13.33
N ARG A 109 -10.69 14.83 -12.48
CA ARG A 109 -11.97 15.54 -12.56
C ARG A 109 -12.03 16.33 -13.87
N ARG A 110 -13.18 16.34 -14.54
CA ARG A 110 -13.42 17.22 -15.69
C ARG A 110 -13.42 18.66 -15.18
N ASN A 111 -12.62 19.54 -15.78
CA ASN A 111 -12.67 20.96 -15.46
C ASN A 111 -13.99 21.54 -16.00
N SER A 112 -14.69 22.31 -15.19
CA SER A 112 -16.02 22.88 -15.50
C SER A 112 -16.00 24.00 -16.57
N GLN A 113 -14.92 24.16 -17.33
CA GLN A 113 -14.75 25.26 -18.28
C GLN A 113 -14.09 24.75 -19.56
N GLN A 114 -14.93 24.44 -20.55
CA GLN A 114 -14.71 24.67 -21.99
C GLN A 114 -16.08 24.85 -22.64
#